data_AF-A0A3S2VR95-F1
#
_entry.id   AF-A0A3S2VR95-F1
#
_cell.length_a   1.000
_cell.length_b   1.000
_cell.length_c   1.000
_cell.angle_alpha   90.00
_cell.angle_beta   90.00
_cell.angle_gamma   90.00
#
_symmetry.space_group_name_H-M   'P 1'
#
loop_
_entity.id
_entity.type
_entity.pdbx_description
1 polymer ?
#
loop_
_entity_poly.entity_id
_entity_poly.type
_entity_poly.pdbx_seq_one_letter_code
_entity_poly.pdbx_strand_id
1 'polypeptide(L)'
;MTKLVLFVDWMLKRCLMLLMASIVLVVCWQVLSRFVLTNPSSMTEEIARCLLLWIAMLGAAYAYRTGQHLGLDIVTSRMPPLWQHRIAFVLTAAVVVFASIVMVWGGGELVWLTYELNQMSAALGIRIAWIYLVLPLAGLLIAFYGVCQLRCLAAKIQLVPAEEAE
;
A
#
# COMPACT_ATOMS: atom_id res chain seq x y z
N MET A 1 13.16 11.85 13.11
CA MET A 1 12.53 10.76 12.32
C MET A 1 11.01 10.78 12.47
N THR A 2 10.48 10.94 13.68
CA THR A 2 9.04 10.96 13.97
C THR A 2 8.25 12.00 13.17
N LYS A 3 8.72 13.25 13.06
CA LYS A 3 8.01 14.30 12.28
C LYS A 3 7.82 13.94 10.80
N LEU A 4 8.82 13.32 10.17
CA LEU A 4 8.74 12.94 8.75
C LEU A 4 7.82 11.75 8.54
N VAL A 5 7.89 10.75 9.42
CA VAL A 5 6.97 9.60 9.40
C VAL A 5 5.53 10.07 9.58
N LEU A 6 5.27 10.95 10.56
CA LEU A 6 3.94 11.51 10.80
C LEU A 6 3.41 12.34 9.62
N PHE A 7 4.28 13.09 8.94
CA PHE A 7 3.90 13.83 7.75
C PHE A 7 3.49 12.89 6.60
N VAL A 8 4.26 11.82 6.37
CA VAL A 8 3.92 10.79 5.36
C VAL A 8 2.61 10.09 5.73
N ASP A 9 2.44 9.73 7.01
CA ASP A 9 1.22 9.09 7.52
C ASP A 9 -0.02 9.98 7.29
N TRP A 10 0.11 11.28 7.55
CA TRP A 10 -0.94 12.26 7.31
C TRP A 10 -1.31 12.37 5.82
N MET A 11 -0.30 12.46 4.94
CA MET A 11 -0.54 12.48 3.49
C MET A 11 -1.19 11.19 2.99
N LEU A 12 -0.71 10.04 3.47
CA LEU A 12 -1.21 8.72 3.09
C LEU A 12 -2.66 8.51 3.54
N LYS A 13 -2.99 8.86 4.80
CA LYS A 13 -4.36 8.87 5.33
C LYS A 13 -5.28 9.72 4.47
N ARG A 14 -4.88 10.96 4.14
CA ARG A 14 -5.69 11.88 3.33
C ARG A 14 -5.92 11.36 1.92
N CYS A 15 -4.88 10.80 1.30
CA CYS A 15 -4.97 10.15 -0.01
C CYS A 15 -5.93 8.96 0.01
N LEU A 16 -5.80 8.06 0.98
CA LEU A 16 -6.68 6.90 1.15
C LEU A 16 -8.14 7.30 1.37
N MET A 17 -8.41 8.32 2.18
CA MET A 17 -9.76 8.85 2.37
C MET A 17 -10.37 9.36 1.06
N LEU A 18 -9.60 10.11 0.27
CA LEU A 18 -10.05 10.62 -1.03
C LEU A 18 -10.31 9.49 -2.03
N LEU A 19 -9.42 8.50 -2.10
CA LEU A 19 -9.59 7.34 -2.98
C LEU A 19 -10.82 6.52 -2.57
N MET A 20 -11.02 6.31 -1.27
CA MET A 20 -12.18 5.58 -0.74
C MET A 20 -13.50 6.32 -1.02
N ALA A 21 -13.53 7.64 -0.84
CA ALA A 21 -14.70 8.43 -1.22
C ALA A 21 -14.97 8.34 -2.74
N SER A 22 -13.91 8.40 -3.55
CA SER A 22 -14.01 8.32 -5.01
C SER A 22 -14.58 6.98 -5.48
N ILE A 23 -14.10 5.85 -4.94
CA ILE A 23 -14.59 4.53 -5.37
C ILE A 23 -16.06 4.33 -5.00
N VAL A 24 -16.50 4.83 -3.84
CA VAL A 24 -17.92 4.79 -3.45
C VAL A 24 -18.78 5.53 -4.46
N LEU A 25 -18.39 6.75 -4.85
CA LEU A 25 -19.13 7.54 -5.85
C LEU A 25 -19.19 6.82 -7.21
N VAL A 26 -18.07 6.26 -7.66
CA VAL A 26 -18.00 5.53 -8.94
C VAL A 26 -18.87 4.29 -8.92
N VAL A 27 -18.84 3.49 -7.85
CA VAL A 27 -19.65 2.27 -7.73
C VAL A 27 -21.13 2.62 -7.60
N CYS A 28 -21.50 3.65 -6.84
CA CYS A 28 -22.87 4.15 -6.78
C CYS A 28 -23.37 4.56 -8.18
N TRP A 29 -22.55 5.28 -8.95
CA TRP A 29 -22.89 5.65 -10.32
C TRP A 29 -23.01 4.43 -11.23
N GLN A 30 -22.12 3.43 -11.11
CA GLN A 30 -22.16 2.19 -11.87
C GLN A 30 -23.45 1.39 -11.61
N VAL A 31 -23.92 1.36 -10.36
CA VAL A 31 -25.21 0.75 -9.99
C VAL A 31 -26.36 1.53 -10.61
N LEU A 32 -26.38 2.86 -10.46
CA LEU A 32 -27.42 3.71 -11.04
C LEU A 32 -27.48 3.59 -12.57
N SER A 33 -26.34 3.58 -13.27
CA SER A 33 -26.32 3.46 -14.72
C SER A 33 -26.87 2.12 -15.19
N ARG A 34 -26.62 1.05 -14.45
CA ARG A 34 -27.11 -0.29 -14.78
C ARG A 34 -28.62 -0.41 -14.59
N PHE A 35 -29.15 0.12 -13.49
CA PHE A 35 -30.56 -0.07 -13.14
C PHE A 35 -31.49 1.04 -13.68
N VAL A 36 -30.99 2.25 -13.87
CA VAL A 36 -31.78 3.39 -14.37
C VAL A 36 -31.58 3.60 -15.87
N LEU A 37 -30.33 3.58 -16.35
CA LEU A 37 -30.01 3.87 -17.74
C LEU A 37 -29.98 2.61 -18.63
N THR A 38 -30.12 1.41 -18.04
CA THR A 38 -30.05 0.09 -18.71
C THR A 38 -28.80 -0.11 -19.58
N ASN A 39 -27.77 0.73 -19.39
CA ASN A 39 -26.52 0.71 -20.12
C ASN A 39 -25.37 0.59 -19.11
N PRO A 40 -24.75 -0.59 -18.96
CA PRO A 40 -23.61 -0.76 -18.08
C PRO A 40 -22.44 0.08 -18.60
N SER A 41 -21.86 0.91 -17.73
CA SER A 41 -20.73 1.77 -18.10
C SER A 41 -19.41 1.03 -17.89
N SER A 42 -18.83 0.50 -18.98
CA SER A 42 -17.53 -0.19 -18.96
C SER A 42 -16.39 0.70 -18.42
N MET A 43 -16.50 2.02 -18.61
CA MET A 43 -15.52 2.98 -18.09
C MET A 43 -15.53 3.03 -16.56
N THR A 44 -16.72 3.04 -15.95
CA THR A 44 -16.85 3.10 -14.49
C THR A 44 -16.32 1.84 -13.82
N GLU A 45 -16.45 0.68 -14.49
CA GLU A 45 -15.92 -0.58 -14.00
C GLU A 45 -14.38 -0.58 -13.98
N GLU A 46 -13.74 -0.08 -15.05
CA GLU A 46 -12.27 0.04 -15.08
C GLU A 46 -11.75 1.07 -14.06
N ILE A 47 -12.43 2.21 -13.89
CA ILE A 47 -12.08 3.21 -12.87
C ILE A 47 -12.17 2.60 -11.47
N ALA A 48 -13.25 1.86 -11.17
CA ALA A 48 -13.42 1.22 -9.88
C ALA A 48 -12.30 0.20 -9.60
N ARG A 49 -11.91 -0.61 -10.60
CA ARG A 49 -10.79 -1.56 -10.49
C ARG A 49 -9.46 -0.84 -10.25
N CYS A 50 -9.21 0.26 -10.97
CA CYS A 50 -8.03 1.09 -10.77
C CYS A 50 -7.98 1.65 -9.35
N LEU A 51 -9.06 2.31 -8.90
CA LEU A 51 -9.16 2.86 -7.55
C LEU A 51 -8.97 1.78 -6.49
N LEU A 52 -9.57 0.60 -6.66
CA LEU A 52 -9.43 -0.51 -5.73
C LEU A 52 -7.98 -0.98 -5.63
N LEU A 53 -7.26 -1.08 -6.75
CA LEU A 53 -5.85 -1.47 -6.78
C LEU A 53 -5.00 -0.43 -6.02
N TRP A 54 -5.26 0.85 -6.25
CA TRP A 54 -4.58 1.94 -5.53
C TRP A 54 -4.87 1.92 -4.03
N ILE A 55 -6.13 1.75 -3.63
CA ILE A 55 -6.54 1.65 -2.22
C ILE A 55 -5.88 0.43 -1.57
N ALA A 56 -5.89 -0.73 -2.21
CA ALA A 56 -5.32 -1.95 -1.66
C ALA A 56 -3.82 -1.81 -1.43
N MET A 57 -3.08 -1.27 -2.41
CA MET A 57 -1.62 -1.13 -2.33
C MET A 57 -1.20 -0.06 -1.31
N LEU A 58 -1.80 1.13 -1.35
CA LEU A 58 -1.51 2.19 -0.38
C LEU A 58 -2.01 1.84 1.02
N GLY A 59 -3.16 1.16 1.10
CA GLY A 59 -3.74 0.66 2.35
C GLY A 59 -2.85 -0.40 3.00
N ALA A 60 -2.24 -1.29 2.22
CA ALA A 60 -1.25 -2.24 2.73
C ALA A 60 -0.01 -1.53 3.31
N ALA A 61 0.49 -0.49 2.64
CA ALA A 61 1.59 0.32 3.16
C ALA A 61 1.24 1.02 4.49
N TYR A 62 0.02 1.56 4.59
CA TYR A 62 -0.48 2.16 5.82
C TYR A 62 -0.69 1.13 6.94
N ALA A 63 -1.27 -0.03 6.62
CA ALA A 63 -1.48 -1.13 7.58
C ALA A 63 -0.15 -1.68 8.14
N TYR A 64 0.87 -1.74 7.29
CA TYR A 64 2.24 -2.08 7.70
C TYR A 64 2.78 -1.07 8.72
N ARG A 65 2.59 0.24 8.47
CA ARG A 65 3.00 1.31 9.39
C ARG A 65 2.32 1.24 10.76
N THR A 66 1.03 0.91 10.79
CA THR A 66 0.25 0.77 12.04
C THR A 66 0.59 -0.51 12.81
N GLY A 67 1.56 -1.32 12.34
CA GLY A 67 2.08 -2.44 13.11
C GLY A 67 1.22 -3.71 13.00
N GLN A 68 0.48 -3.90 11.90
CA GLN A 68 -0.23 -5.16 11.68
C GLN A 68 0.68 -6.30 11.18
N HIS A 69 1.80 -6.54 11.86
CA HIS A 69 2.35 -7.90 11.98
C HIS A 69 1.60 -8.70 13.06
N LEU A 70 0.31 -8.41 13.22
CA LEU A 70 -0.59 -8.94 14.25
C LEU A 70 -0.51 -10.47 14.39
N GLY A 71 -0.32 -11.17 13.27
CA GLY A 71 -0.20 -12.64 13.25
C GLY A 71 1.13 -13.16 13.82
N LEU A 72 2.24 -12.45 13.64
CA LEU A 72 3.56 -12.87 14.12
C LEU A 72 3.85 -12.37 15.54
N ASP A 73 3.23 -11.26 15.96
CA ASP A 73 3.28 -10.79 17.35
C ASP A 73 2.65 -11.80 18.33
N ILE A 74 1.59 -12.50 17.92
CA ILE A 74 0.97 -13.56 18.72
C ILE A 74 1.91 -14.75 18.91
N VAL A 75 2.67 -15.13 17.86
CA VAL A 75 3.62 -16.26 17.92
C VAL A 75 4.89 -15.88 18.67
N THR A 76 5.39 -14.65 18.47
CA THR A 76 6.63 -14.17 19.11
C THR A 76 6.43 -13.75 20.56
N SER A 77 5.22 -13.38 21.00
CA SER A 77 4.91 -13.09 22.41
C SER A 77 5.00 -14.31 23.34
N ARG A 78 4.98 -15.52 22.79
CA ARG A 78 5.19 -16.78 23.54
C ARG A 78 6.66 -17.16 23.68
N MET A 79 7.58 -16.42 23.04
CA MET A 79 9.01 -16.74 23.01
C MET A 79 9.81 -15.94 24.04
N PRO A 80 11.02 -16.41 24.42
CA PRO A 80 11.90 -15.63 25.30
C PRO A 80 12.28 -14.28 24.66
N PRO A 81 12.52 -13.23 25.46
CA PRO A 81 12.70 -11.85 24.97
C PRO A 81 13.85 -11.68 23.97
N LEU A 82 14.91 -12.50 24.09
CA LEU A 82 16.03 -12.51 23.15
C LEU A 82 15.65 -13.02 21.76
N TRP A 83 14.75 -14.01 21.68
CA TRP A 83 14.28 -14.58 20.42
C TRP A 83 13.22 -13.69 19.76
N GLN A 84 12.36 -13.07 20.56
CA GLN A 84 11.37 -12.11 20.07
C GLN A 84 12.03 -10.97 19.28
N HIS A 85 13.10 -10.39 19.83
CA HIS A 85 13.83 -9.30 19.17
C HIS A 85 14.51 -9.74 17.88
N ARG A 86 15.17 -10.91 17.89
CA ARG A 86 15.85 -11.45 16.69
C ARG A 86 14.86 -11.77 15.57
N ILE A 87 13.74 -12.38 15.91
CA ILE A 87 12.70 -12.74 14.93
C ILE A 87 12.07 -11.48 14.33
N ALA A 88 11.72 -10.50 15.17
CA ALA A 88 11.21 -9.21 14.70
C ALA A 88 12.19 -8.53 13.72
N PHE A 89 13.50 -8.58 14.02
CA PHE A 89 14.52 -8.00 13.14
C PHE A 89 14.60 -8.74 11.80
N VAL A 90 14.67 -10.07 11.82
CA VAL A 90 14.76 -10.90 10.61
C VAL A 90 13.52 -10.73 9.73
N LEU A 91 12.32 -10.71 10.32
CA LEU A 91 11.07 -10.51 9.59
C LEU A 91 10.99 -9.13 8.96
N THR A 92 11.30 -8.07 9.73
CA THR A 92 11.28 -6.71 9.21
C THR A 92 12.29 -6.56 8.08
N ALA A 93 13.49 -7.15 8.22
CA ALA A 93 14.50 -7.17 7.15
C ALA A 93 14.00 -7.93 5.91
N ALA A 94 13.37 -9.09 6.08
CA ALA A 94 12.79 -9.84 4.98
C ALA A 94 11.71 -9.04 4.24
N VAL A 95 10.85 -8.32 4.96
CA VAL A 95 9.84 -7.45 4.34
C VAL A 95 10.48 -6.29 3.58
N VAL A 96 11.52 -5.64 4.13
CA VAL A 96 12.24 -4.57 3.42
C VAL A 96 12.88 -5.08 2.15
N VAL A 97 13.51 -6.26 2.19
CA VAL A 97 14.11 -6.91 1.01
C VAL A 97 13.04 -7.25 -0.02
N PHE A 98 11.93 -7.86 0.40
CA PHE A 98 10.80 -8.17 -0.47
C PHE A 98 10.21 -6.92 -1.12
N ALA A 99 9.94 -5.87 -0.33
CA ALA A 99 9.40 -4.61 -0.84
C ALA A 99 10.36 -3.96 -1.86
N SER A 100 11.66 -3.95 -1.58
CA SER A 100 12.65 -3.34 -2.47
C SER A 100 12.85 -4.13 -3.77
N ILE A 101 12.97 -5.45 -3.70
CA ILE A 101 13.26 -6.29 -4.87
C ILE A 101 11.98 -6.58 -5.66
N VAL A 102 10.92 -7.05 -5.01
CA VAL A 102 9.73 -7.51 -5.72
C VAL A 102 8.83 -6.35 -6.08
N MET A 103 8.55 -5.44 -5.14
CA MET A 103 7.58 -4.37 -5.39
C MET A 103 8.21 -3.18 -6.12
N VAL A 104 9.38 -2.69 -5.69
CA VAL A 104 10.02 -1.52 -6.31
C VAL A 104 10.68 -1.90 -7.63
N TRP A 105 11.60 -2.87 -7.63
CA TRP A 105 12.27 -3.28 -8.87
C TRP A 105 11.31 -4.04 -9.80
N GLY A 106 10.72 -5.15 -9.34
CA GLY A 106 9.79 -5.94 -10.15
C GLY A 106 8.56 -5.16 -10.60
N GLY A 107 7.99 -4.31 -9.72
CA GLY A 107 6.90 -3.42 -10.10
C GLY A 107 7.33 -2.29 -11.04
N GLY A 108 8.55 -1.77 -10.90
CA GLY A 108 9.11 -0.80 -11.84
C GLY A 108 9.32 -1.40 -13.24
N GLU A 109 9.81 -2.62 -13.32
CA GLU A 109 9.97 -3.37 -14.58
C GLU A 109 8.61 -3.66 -15.23
N LEU A 110 7.60 -4.00 -14.44
CA LEU A 110 6.21 -4.13 -14.93
C LEU A 110 5.68 -2.83 -15.53
N VAL A 111 5.91 -1.69 -14.86
CA VAL A 111 5.51 -0.37 -15.37
C VAL A 111 6.24 -0.04 -16.66
N TRP A 112 7.55 -0.32 -16.72
CA TRP A 112 8.37 -0.08 -17.90
C TRP A 112 7.90 -0.92 -19.09
N LEU A 113 7.72 -2.22 -18.89
CA LEU A 113 7.26 -3.16 -19.92
C LEU A 113 5.87 -2.77 -20.44
N THR A 114 4.92 -2.46 -19.56
CA THR A 114 3.57 -2.02 -19.97
C THR A 114 3.57 -0.68 -20.70
N TYR A 115 4.55 0.19 -20.40
CA TYR A 115 4.76 1.45 -21.11
C TYR A 115 5.33 1.24 -22.51
N GLU A 116 6.37 0.42 -22.66
CA GLU A 116 6.98 0.09 -23.96
C GLU A 116 6.00 -0.60 -24.91
N LEU A 117 5.20 -1.53 -24.40
CA LEU A 117 4.17 -2.23 -25.17
C LEU A 117 2.98 -1.33 -25.54
N ASN A 118 2.97 -0.05 -25.14
CA ASN A 118 1.85 0.88 -25.32
C ASN A 118 0.50 0.26 -24.94
N GLN A 119 0.47 -0.51 -23.84
CA GLN A 119 -0.77 -1.16 -23.42
C GLN A 119 -1.76 -0.11 -22.93
N MET A 120 -2.85 0.04 -23.68
CA MET A 120 -3.97 0.93 -23.35
C MET A 120 -5.08 0.13 -22.69
N SER A 121 -5.76 0.70 -21.70
CA SER A 121 -6.95 0.08 -21.16
C SER A 121 -8.11 0.21 -22.16
N ALA A 122 -8.95 -0.83 -22.21
CA ALA A 122 -9.95 -1.00 -23.25
C ALA A 122 -11.08 0.03 -23.15
N ALA A 123 -11.49 0.39 -21.94
CA ALA A 123 -12.53 1.39 -21.71
C ALA A 123 -11.95 2.80 -21.55
N LEU A 124 -10.92 2.99 -20.71
CA LEU A 124 -10.39 4.34 -20.38
C LEU A 124 -9.45 4.94 -21.43
N GLY A 125 -8.84 4.13 -22.31
CA GLY A 125 -7.86 4.63 -23.27
C GLY A 125 -6.59 5.22 -22.62
N ILE A 126 -6.40 5.00 -21.32
CA ILE A 126 -5.20 5.39 -20.60
C ILE A 126 -4.18 4.26 -20.63
N ARG A 127 -2.89 4.61 -20.56
CA ARG A 127 -1.81 3.62 -20.48
C ARG A 127 -1.93 2.85 -19.16
N ILE A 128 -1.92 1.52 -19.24
CA ILE A 128 -1.99 0.62 -18.07
C ILE A 128 -0.79 0.84 -17.13
N ALA A 129 0.34 1.29 -17.67
CA ALA A 129 1.53 1.68 -16.89
C ALA A 129 1.20 2.64 -15.73
N TRP A 130 0.27 3.59 -15.91
CA TRP A 130 -0.14 4.52 -14.85
C TRP A 130 -0.89 3.83 -13.71
N ILE A 131 -1.65 2.79 -14.04
CA ILE A 131 -2.40 2.00 -13.04
C ILE A 131 -1.41 1.20 -12.20
N TYR A 132 -0.42 0.56 -12.82
CA TYR A 132 0.58 -0.25 -12.11
C TYR A 132 1.64 0.55 -11.36
N LEU A 133 1.74 1.87 -11.58
CA LEU A 133 2.69 2.73 -10.87
C LEU A 133 2.49 2.72 -9.35
N VAL A 134 1.30 2.41 -8.87
CA VAL A 134 1.05 2.29 -7.42
C VAL A 134 1.80 1.12 -6.77
N LEU A 135 2.18 0.09 -7.54
CA LEU A 135 2.92 -1.06 -7.03
C LEU A 135 4.33 -0.69 -6.53
N PRO A 136 5.22 -0.08 -7.35
CA PRO A 136 6.51 0.40 -6.86
C PRO A 136 6.36 1.53 -5.84
N LEU A 137 5.33 2.36 -5.94
CA LEU A 137 5.08 3.44 -4.99
C LEU A 137 4.74 2.91 -3.59
N ALA A 138 3.85 1.93 -3.48
CA ALA A 138 3.55 1.25 -2.23
C ALA A 138 4.77 0.46 -1.70
N GLY A 139 5.55 -0.17 -2.59
CA GLY A 139 6.81 -0.81 -2.24
C GLY A 139 7.82 0.14 -1.59
N LEU A 140 7.97 1.34 -2.14
CA LEU A 140 8.83 2.38 -1.57
C LEU A 140 8.37 2.82 -0.18
N LEU A 141 7.06 2.98 0.03
CA LEU A 141 6.48 3.33 1.32
C LEU A 141 6.73 2.23 2.36
N ILE A 142 6.46 0.96 2.01
CA ILE A 142 6.70 -0.19 2.90
C ILE A 142 8.18 -0.31 3.25
N ALA A 143 9.07 -0.19 2.26
CA ALA A 143 10.51 -0.22 2.48
C ALA A 143 10.96 0.94 3.40
N PHE A 144 10.43 2.15 3.19
CA PHE A 144 10.70 3.30 4.05
C PHE A 144 10.30 3.06 5.51
N TYR A 145 9.08 2.58 5.75
CA TYR A 145 8.60 2.25 7.09
C TYR A 145 9.40 1.10 7.72
N GLY A 146 9.73 0.07 6.94
CA GLY A 146 10.48 -1.09 7.42
C GLY A 146 11.92 -0.72 7.81
N VAL A 147 12.58 0.15 7.04
CA VAL A 147 13.89 0.70 7.41
C VAL A 147 13.80 1.53 8.69
N CYS A 148 12.75 2.34 8.86
CA CYS A 148 12.53 3.07 10.11
C CYS A 148 12.34 2.11 11.31
N GLN A 149 11.59 1.03 11.11
CA GLN A 149 11.37 0.00 12.14
C GLN A 149 12.65 -0.76 12.48
N LEU A 150 13.46 -1.14 11.50
CA LEU A 150 14.78 -1.76 11.72
C LEU A 150 15.70 -0.86 12.52
N ARG A 151 15.74 0.45 12.20
CA ARG A 151 16.55 1.42 12.94
C ARG A 151 16.09 1.56 14.39
N CYS A 152 14.78 1.55 14.63
CA CYS A 152 14.24 1.66 15.97
C CYS A 152 14.51 0.38 16.79
N LEU A 153 14.37 -0.79 16.17
CA LEU A 153 14.68 -2.07 16.77
C LEU A 153 16.16 -2.18 17.12
N ALA A 154 17.06 -1.76 16.23
CA ALA A 154 18.50 -1.70 16.49
C ALA A 154 18.85 -0.76 17.67
N ALA A 155 18.10 0.33 17.86
CA ALA A 155 18.27 1.26 18.97
C ALA A 155 17.62 0.78 20.29
N LYS A 156 16.90 -0.36 20.29
CA LYS A 156 16.03 -0.81 21.40
C LYS A 156 14.98 0.22 21.85
N ILE A 157 14.58 1.12 20.95
CA ILE A 157 13.54 2.12 21.20
C ILE A 157 12.22 1.55 20.64
N GLN A 158 11.09 1.75 21.31
CA GLN A 158 9.77 1.46 20.72
C GLN A 158 9.38 2.61 19.79
N LEU A 159 8.98 2.29 18.55
CA LEU A 159 8.33 3.27 17.68
C LEU A 159 6.96 3.62 18.27
N VAL A 160 6.71 4.91 18.47
CA VAL A 160 5.37 5.40 18.82
C VAL A 160 4.37 4.94 17.74
N PRO A 161 3.30 4.20 18.12
CA PRO A 161 2.24 3.81 17.21
C PRO A 161 1.59 5.06 16.60
N ALA A 162 1.18 4.99 15.33
CA ALA A 162 0.52 6.11 14.66
C ALA A 162 -0.82 6.52 15.31
N GLU A 163 -1.38 5.65 16.15
CA GLU A 163 -2.62 5.86 16.92
C GLU A 163 -2.44 6.72 18.18
N GLU A 164 -1.22 6.79 18.74
CA GLU A 164 -0.89 7.57 19.95
C GLU A 164 -0.31 8.96 19.64
N ALA A 165 -0.12 9.28 18.35
CA ALA A 165 0.44 10.56 17.90
C ALA A 165 -0.63 11.57 17.45
N GLU A 166 -1.91 11.25 17.64
CA GLU A 166 -3.08 12.13 17.41
C GLU A 166 -3.67 12.63 18.72
#